data_AF-A0A969R4J1-F1
#
_entry.id   AF-A0A969R4J1-F1
#
_cell.length_a   1.000
_cell.length_b   1.000
_cell.length_c   1.000
_cell.angle_alpha   90.00
_cell.angle_beta   90.00
_cell.angle_gamma   90.00
#
_symmetry.space_group_name_H-M   'P 1'
#
loop_
_entity.id
_entity.type
_entity.pdbx_description
1 polymer ?
#
loop_
_entity_poly.entity_id
_entity_poly.type
_entity_poly.pdbx_seq_one_letter_code
_entity_poly.pdbx_strand_id
1 'polypeptide(L)'
;MNKRILAFILSVLLWLAIAPTATADGILVKCKDSPAYMERVASYPDNYYFNEPDRAYSEYLSCGDDGLPHLVISLKNAVDIAIAFSIFFYIIGHKLRKSEKSQSNLRIV
;
A
#
# COMPACT_ATOMS: atom_id res chain seq x y z
N MET A 1 27.59 4.10 -29.89
CA MET A 1 26.36 4.04 -29.05
C MET A 1 26.71 4.44 -27.62
N ASN A 2 26.22 5.58 -27.14
CA ASN A 2 26.55 6.08 -25.80
C ASN A 2 25.87 5.24 -24.72
N LYS A 3 26.67 4.57 -23.86
CA LYS A 3 26.20 3.72 -22.75
C LYS A 3 25.17 4.40 -21.84
N ARG A 4 25.23 5.73 -21.73
CA ARG A 4 24.27 6.55 -20.96
C ARG A 4 22.86 6.56 -21.56
N ILE A 5 22.75 6.58 -22.89
CA ILE A 5 21.45 6.57 -23.57
C ILE A 5 20.81 5.19 -23.44
N LEU A 6 21.61 4.13 -23.59
CA LEU A 6 21.15 2.75 -23.39
C LEU A 6 20.64 2.52 -21.95
N ALA A 7 21.37 3.01 -20.94
CA ALA A 7 20.97 2.92 -19.55
C ALA A 7 19.66 3.68 -19.26
N PHE A 8 19.49 4.85 -19.88
CA PHE A 8 18.27 5.65 -19.73
C PHE A 8 17.06 4.97 -20.37
N ILE A 9 17.22 4.43 -21.58
CA ILE A 9 16.17 3.67 -22.28
C ILE A 9 15.79 2.42 -21.48
N LEU A 10 16.76 1.68 -20.95
CA LEU A 10 16.49 0.50 -20.12
C LEU A 10 15.75 0.87 -18.83
N SER A 11 16.11 1.97 -18.16
CA SER A 11 15.42 2.46 -16.97
C SER A 11 13.95 2.80 -17.26
N VAL A 12 13.69 3.51 -18.35
CA VAL A 12 12.32 3.89 -18.76
C VAL A 12 11.50 2.67 -19.18
N LEU A 13 12.10 1.73 -19.90
CA LEU A 13 11.43 0.47 -20.26
C LEU A 13 11.13 -0.39 -19.03
N LEU A 14 12.05 -0.44 -18.06
CA LEU A 14 11.82 -1.13 -16.80
C LEU A 14 10.69 -0.47 -16.00
N TRP A 15 10.63 0.87 -16.00
CA TRP A 15 9.56 1.64 -15.35
C TRP A 15 8.19 1.38 -15.98
N LEU A 16 8.12 1.32 -17.31
CA LEU A 16 6.88 1.07 -18.05
C LEU A 16 6.46 -0.40 -18.04
N ALA A 17 7.38 -1.33 -17.75
CA ALA A 17 7.09 -2.76 -17.63
C ALA A 17 6.52 -3.15 -16.25
N ILE A 18 6.34 -2.20 -15.33
CA ILE A 18 5.79 -2.44 -13.99
C ILE A 18 4.27 -2.62 -14.09
N ALA A 19 3.90 -3.88 -14.29
CA ALA A 19 2.60 -4.53 -14.06
C ALA A 19 1.39 -4.12 -14.94
N PRO A 20 0.58 -5.10 -15.38
CA PRO A 20 -0.72 -4.81 -15.99
C PRO A 20 -1.61 -4.07 -14.99
N THR A 21 -2.39 -3.11 -15.48
CA THR A 21 -3.44 -2.44 -14.70
C THR A 21 -4.52 -3.46 -14.34
N ALA A 22 -4.37 -4.10 -13.18
CA ALA A 22 -5.42 -4.94 -12.61
C ALA A 22 -6.57 -4.04 -12.16
N THR A 23 -7.65 -4.00 -12.94
CA THR A 23 -8.87 -3.29 -12.56
C THR A 23 -9.64 -4.17 -11.58
N ALA A 24 -9.66 -3.80 -10.31
CA ALA A 24 -10.46 -4.46 -9.26
C ALA A 24 -11.88 -3.86 -9.15
N ASP A 25 -12.33 -3.09 -10.15
CA ASP A 25 -13.58 -2.31 -10.06
C ASP A 25 -14.88 -3.13 -10.29
N GLY A 26 -14.79 -4.43 -10.61
CA GLY A 26 -15.94 -5.20 -11.11
C GLY A 26 -16.93 -5.72 -10.05
N ILE A 27 -16.48 -6.00 -8.83
CA ILE A 27 -17.28 -6.77 -7.84
C ILE A 27 -16.96 -6.36 -6.39
N LEU A 28 -16.80 -5.06 -6.13
CA LEU A 28 -16.53 -4.60 -4.78
C LEU A 28 -17.64 -3.68 -4.27
N VAL A 29 -18.22 -4.08 -3.14
CA VAL A 29 -19.22 -3.32 -2.39
C VAL A 29 -18.59 -2.77 -1.12
N LYS A 30 -19.21 -1.78 -0.47
CA LYS A 30 -18.73 -1.40 0.86
C LYS A 30 -18.88 -2.57 1.83
N CYS A 31 -17.90 -2.76 2.71
CA CYS A 31 -17.94 -3.87 3.66
C CYS A 31 -19.18 -3.84 4.56
N LYS A 32 -19.68 -2.65 4.92
CA LYS A 32 -20.95 -2.49 5.62
C LYS A 32 -22.17 -3.09 4.90
N ASP A 33 -22.13 -3.17 3.58
CA ASP A 33 -23.25 -3.66 2.75
C ASP A 33 -23.03 -5.12 2.30
N SER A 34 -21.91 -5.74 2.66
CA SER A 34 -21.60 -7.13 2.30
C SER A 34 -22.19 -8.13 3.31
N PRO A 35 -23.08 -9.05 2.87
CA PRO A 35 -23.66 -10.05 3.78
C PRO A 35 -22.59 -11.04 4.29
N ALA A 36 -21.65 -11.42 3.43
CA ALA A 36 -20.54 -12.32 3.79
C ALA A 36 -19.61 -11.68 4.83
N TYR A 37 -19.39 -10.36 4.76
CA TYR A 37 -18.63 -9.64 5.78
C TYR A 37 -19.37 -9.59 7.12
N MET A 38 -20.68 -9.31 7.11
CA MET A 38 -21.49 -9.24 8.33
C MET A 38 -21.59 -10.58 9.06
N GLU A 39 -21.70 -11.69 8.34
CA GLU A 39 -21.68 -13.02 8.95
C GLU A 39 -20.35 -13.28 9.68
N ARG A 40 -19.24 -12.82 9.11
CA ARG A 40 -17.91 -12.95 9.73
C ARG A 40 -17.79 -12.06 10.96
N VAL A 41 -18.22 -10.81 10.89
CA VAL A 41 -18.23 -9.89 12.05
C VAL A 41 -19.09 -10.44 13.18
N ALA A 42 -20.26 -11.03 12.88
CA ALA A 42 -21.12 -11.65 13.89
C ALA A 42 -20.47 -12.85 14.61
N SER A 43 -19.48 -13.49 13.99
CA SER A 43 -18.72 -14.59 14.59
C SER A 43 -17.53 -14.12 15.46
N TYR A 44 -17.23 -12.82 15.48
CA TYR A 44 -16.07 -12.31 16.19
C TYR A 44 -16.24 -12.39 17.71
N PRO A 45 -15.17 -12.75 18.45
CA PRO A 45 -15.18 -12.65 19.90
C PRO A 45 -15.20 -11.18 20.32
N ASP A 46 -16.01 -10.87 21.33
CA ASP A 46 -16.17 -9.52 21.89
C ASP A 46 -14.88 -9.05 22.59
N ASN A 47 -13.98 -8.42 21.82
CA ASN A 47 -12.77 -7.81 22.34
C ASN A 47 -12.28 -6.67 21.42
N TYR A 48 -11.37 -5.87 21.97
CA TYR A 48 -10.77 -4.70 21.31
C TYR A 48 -10.21 -5.00 19.91
N TYR A 49 -9.59 -6.16 19.72
CA TYR A 49 -8.95 -6.50 18.45
C TYR A 49 -9.94 -6.79 17.31
N PHE A 50 -11.21 -7.01 17.62
CA PHE A 50 -12.25 -7.24 16.62
C PHE A 50 -13.25 -6.08 16.53
N ASN A 51 -13.57 -5.41 17.63
CA ASN A 51 -14.61 -4.36 17.70
C ASN A 51 -14.14 -2.93 17.35
N GLU A 52 -12.85 -2.64 17.49
CA GLU A 52 -12.31 -1.37 17.02
C GLU A 52 -12.03 -1.38 15.51
N PRO A 53 -11.33 -2.40 14.96
CA PRO A 53 -10.97 -2.40 13.56
C PRO A 53 -12.14 -2.73 12.62
N ASP A 54 -13.12 -3.55 13.02
CA ASP A 54 -14.32 -3.82 12.20
C ASP A 54 -15.11 -2.54 11.88
N ARG A 55 -15.21 -1.60 12.83
CA ARG A 55 -15.87 -0.32 12.61
C ARG A 55 -15.16 0.50 11.53
N ALA A 56 -13.83 0.50 11.53
CA ALA A 56 -13.07 1.18 10.48
C ALA A 56 -13.16 0.43 9.14
N TYR A 57 -13.05 -0.89 9.15
CA TYR A 57 -13.09 -1.71 7.92
C TYR A 57 -14.47 -1.66 7.25
N SER A 58 -15.55 -1.71 8.02
CA SER A 58 -16.91 -1.62 7.50
C SER A 58 -17.20 -0.29 6.79
N GLU A 59 -16.68 0.83 7.31
CA GLU A 59 -16.98 2.17 6.82
C GLU A 59 -16.09 2.62 5.64
N TYR A 60 -14.79 2.33 5.71
CA TYR A 60 -13.80 2.88 4.77
C TYR A 60 -13.32 1.89 3.72
N LEU A 61 -13.43 0.57 3.95
CA LEU A 61 -12.94 -0.45 3.01
C LEU A 61 -14.07 -1.04 2.15
N SER A 62 -13.66 -1.55 0.99
CA SER A 62 -14.52 -2.29 0.09
C SER A 62 -14.28 -3.79 0.27
N CYS A 63 -15.33 -4.59 0.20
CA CYS A 63 -15.30 -6.03 0.33
C CYS A 63 -15.69 -6.69 -1.00
N GLY A 64 -15.05 -7.82 -1.29
CA GLY A 64 -15.45 -8.70 -2.39
C GLY A 64 -16.53 -9.70 -1.98
N ASP A 65 -16.82 -10.65 -2.88
CA ASP A 65 -17.75 -11.76 -2.63
C ASP A 65 -17.26 -12.71 -1.52
N ASP A 66 -15.97 -12.68 -1.21
CA ASP A 66 -15.36 -13.44 -0.11
C ASP A 66 -15.67 -12.87 1.28
N GLY A 67 -16.23 -11.66 1.36
CA GLY A 67 -16.48 -10.97 2.62
C GLY A 67 -15.21 -10.57 3.37
N LEU A 68 -14.07 -10.41 2.66
CA LEU A 68 -12.85 -9.83 3.23
C LEU A 68 -12.73 -8.36 2.82
N PRO A 69 -12.14 -7.49 3.68
CA PRO A 69 -11.76 -6.15 3.28
C PRO A 69 -10.61 -6.18 2.26
N HIS A 70 -10.82 -5.60 1.09
CA HIS A 70 -9.84 -5.50 0.02
C HIS A 70 -9.35 -4.06 -0.12
N LEU A 71 -8.03 -3.90 -0.27
CA LEU A 71 -7.40 -2.62 -0.52
C LEU A 71 -7.38 -2.36 -2.02
N VAL A 72 -8.32 -1.54 -2.49
CA VAL A 72 -8.39 -1.18 -3.91
C VAL A 72 -7.46 -0.02 -4.20
N ILE A 73 -6.54 -0.25 -5.14
CA ILE A 73 -5.69 0.79 -5.71
C ILE A 73 -6.53 1.54 -6.75
N SER A 74 -7.26 2.56 -6.29
CA SER A 74 -8.03 3.46 -7.16
C SER A 74 -7.57 4.91 -6.96
N LEU A 75 -7.89 5.78 -7.92
CA LEU A 75 -7.60 7.23 -7.79
C LEU A 75 -8.24 7.85 -6.54
N LYS A 76 -9.37 7.29 -6.05
CA LYS A 76 -10.05 7.76 -4.83
C LYS A 76 -9.25 7.46 -3.56
N ASN A 77 -8.53 6.33 -3.56
CA ASN A 77 -7.72 5.87 -2.42
C ASN A 77 -6.22 6.12 -2.61
N ALA A 78 -5.82 6.76 -3.71
CA ALA A 78 -4.42 6.97 -4.06
C ALA A 78 -3.66 7.79 -3.01
N VAL A 79 -4.35 8.72 -2.34
CA VAL A 79 -3.76 9.53 -1.26
C VAL A 79 -3.40 8.67 -0.06
N ASP A 80 -4.26 7.73 0.35
CA ASP A 80 -4.02 6.84 1.49
C ASP A 80 -2.79 5.95 1.25
N ILE A 81 -2.69 5.39 0.05
CA ILE A 81 -1.53 4.61 -0.39
C ILE A 81 -0.27 5.49 -0.43
N ALA A 82 -0.36 6.69 -0.99
CA ALA A 82 0.77 7.62 -1.06
C ALA A 82 1.27 8.02 0.33
N ILE A 83 0.38 8.18 1.32
CA ILE A 83 0.76 8.47 2.71
C ILE A 83 1.57 7.31 3.29
N ALA A 84 1.09 6.07 3.15
CA ALA A 84 1.80 4.89 3.67
C ALA A 84 3.24 4.79 3.11
N PHE A 85 3.40 4.95 1.79
CA PHE A 85 4.72 4.95 1.16
C PHE A 85 5.58 6.15 1.57
N SER A 86 4.99 7.34 1.67
CA SER A 86 5.73 8.56 2.04
C SER A 86 6.33 8.43 3.44
N ILE A 87 5.57 7.90 4.40
CA ILE A 87 6.07 7.64 5.75
C ILE A 87 7.20 6.61 5.73
N PHE A 88 7.01 5.50 4.99
CA PHE A 88 8.03 4.47 4.85
C PHE A 88 9.34 5.02 4.29
N PHE A 89 9.29 5.75 3.18
CA PHE A 89 10.47 6.36 2.57
C PHE A 89 11.08 7.46 3.43
N TYR A 90 10.28 8.19 4.21
CA TYR A 90 10.79 9.18 5.15
C TYR A 90 11.65 8.52 6.24
N ILE A 91 11.17 7.44 6.86
CA ILE A 91 11.89 6.72 7.91
C ILE A 91 13.17 6.09 7.37
N ILE A 92 13.07 5.37 6.23
CA ILE A 92 14.22 4.73 5.61
C ILE A 92 15.22 5.78 5.12
N GLY A 93 14.75 6.83 4.46
CA GLY A 93 15.58 7.91 3.95
C GLY A 93 16.38 8.60 5.06
N HIS A 94 15.74 8.85 6.21
CA HIS A 94 16.43 9.40 7.38
C HIS A 94 17.51 8.44 7.92
N LYS A 95 17.22 7.14 7.99
CA LYS A 95 18.17 6.13 8.47
C LYS A 95 19.37 5.97 7.53
N LEU A 96 19.14 5.92 6.22
CA LEU A 96 20.19 5.83 5.20
C LEU A 96 21.07 7.09 5.19
N ARG A 97 20.47 8.28 5.28
CA ARG A 97 21.21 9.55 5.34
C ARG A 97 22.11 9.61 6.59
N LYS A 98 21.65 9.11 7.74
CA LYS A 98 22.45 9.04 8.96
C LYS A 98 23.62 8.04 8.82
N SER A 99 23.39 6.90 8.18
CA SER A 99 24.44 5.90 7.92
C SER A 99 25.53 6.44 6.99
N GLU A 100 25.14 7.17 5.94
CA GLU A 100 26.09 7.78 5.00
C GLU A 100 26.95 8.85 5.69
N LYS A 101 26.33 9.70 6.53
CA LYS A 101 27.05 10.73 7.29
C LYS A 101 28.02 10.13 8.34
N SER A 102 27.64 9.01 8.95
CA SER A 102 28.51 8.25 9.88
C SER A 102 29.71 7.62 9.16
N GLN A 103 29.49 7.01 7.99
CA GLN A 103 30.56 6.44 7.17
C GLN A 103 31.51 7.51 6.61
N SER A 104 30.99 8.70 6.27
CA SER A 104 31.83 9.82 5.81
C SER A 104 32.74 10.38 6.90
N ASN A 105 32.26 10.47 8.16
CA ASN A 105 33.08 10.92 9.29
C ASN A 105 34.17 9.91 9.63
N LEU A 106 33.88 8.61 9.52
CA LEU A 106 34.86 7.55 9.79
C LEU A 106 35.93 7.41 8.69
N ARG A 107 35.72 7.99 7.50
CA ARG A 107 36.70 8.05 6.41
C ARG A 107 37.60 9.28 6.43
N ILE A 108 37.24 10.30 7.21
CA ILE A 108 37.99 11.57 7.31
C ILE A 108 38.91 11.58 8.55
N VAL A 109 38.77 10.61 9.45
CA VAL A 109 39.69 10.38 10.58
C VAL A 109 40.73 9.34 10.21
#